data_AF-A0A109KMV3-F1
#
_entry.id   AF-A0A109KMV3-F1
#
_cell.length_a   1.000
_cell.length_b   1.000
_cell.length_c   1.000
_cell.angle_alpha   90.00
_cell.angle_beta   90.00
_cell.angle_gamma   90.00
#
_symmetry.space_group_name_H-M   'P 1'
#
loop_
_entity.id
_entity.type
_entity.pdbx_description
1 polymer ?
#
loop_
_entity_poly.entity_id
_entity_poly.type
_entity_poly.pdbx_seq_one_letter_code
_entity_poly.pdbx_strand_id
1 'polypeptide(L)' 'MKPLFVPAELHPIIKWEMIRKARDQDLSASDYAAMPDYPMLESHKLIFAEYRQKLRDIPDQGEDPDAVLWPSKPDFLK' A
#
# COMPACT_ATOMS: atom_id res chain seq x y z
N MET A 1 2.71 0.00 5.36
CA MET A 1 3.08 -1.43 5.54
C MET A 1 1.85 -2.22 5.99
N LYS A 2 1.80 -3.55 5.78
CA LYS A 2 0.68 -4.38 6.24
C LYS A 2 0.49 -4.20 7.76
N PRO A 3 -0.73 -3.87 8.23
CA PRO A 3 -0.97 -3.71 9.65
C PRO A 3 -0.89 -5.06 10.37
N LEU A 4 -0.39 -5.04 11.60
CA LEU A 4 -0.45 -6.19 12.51
C LEU A 4 -1.79 -6.14 13.25
N PHE A 5 -2.55 -7.23 13.21
CA PHE A 5 -3.81 -7.35 13.94
C PHE A 5 -3.53 -7.79 15.37
N VAL A 6 -3.80 -6.92 16.34
CA VAL A 6 -3.61 -7.20 17.77
C VAL A 6 -4.89 -6.82 18.52
N PRO A 7 -5.62 -7.78 19.12
CA PRO A 7 -5.41 -9.24 19.06
C PRO A 7 -5.59 -9.81 17.63
N ALA A 8 -5.11 -11.03 17.37
CA ALA A 8 -5.21 -11.63 16.02
C ALA A 8 -6.67 -11.91 15.59
N GLU A 9 -7.56 -12.11 16.55
CA GLU A 9 -8.98 -12.46 16.37
C GLU A 9 -9.89 -11.23 16.23
N LEU A 10 -9.43 -10.17 15.57
CA LEU A 10 -10.30 -9.04 15.25
C LEU A 10 -11.37 -9.44 14.23
N HIS A 11 -12.56 -8.87 14.37
CA HIS A 11 -13.63 -9.05 13.39
C HIS A 11 -13.16 -8.57 11.99
N PRO A 12 -13.50 -9.29 10.90
CA PRO A 12 -13.02 -8.95 9.55
C PRO A 12 -13.27 -7.50 9.13
N ILE A 13 -14.41 -6.91 9.53
CA ILE A 13 -14.73 -5.49 9.27
C ILE A 13 -13.64 -4.57 9.83
N ILE A 14 -13.19 -4.81 11.07
CA ILE A 14 -12.15 -4.00 11.73
C ILE A 14 -10.81 -4.19 11.01
N LYS A 15 -10.48 -5.43 10.63
CA LYS A 15 -9.25 -5.72 9.87
C LYS A 15 -9.24 -4.97 8.53
N TRP A 16 -10.35 -4.96 7.80
CA TRP A 16 -10.50 -4.21 6.56
C TRP A 16 -10.40 -2.70 6.74
N GLU A 17 -10.92 -2.14 7.83
CA GLU A 17 -10.71 -0.73 8.18
C GLU A 17 -9.23 -0.42 8.43
N MET A 18 -8.53 -1.26 9.18
CA MET A 18 -7.08 -1.12 9.43
C MET A 18 -6.28 -1.22 8.13
N ILE A 19 -6.63 -2.17 7.26
CA ILE A 19 -6.01 -2.34 5.93
C ILE A 19 -6.18 -1.08 5.09
N ARG A 20 -7.42 -0.56 4.95
CA ARG A 20 -7.69 0.65 4.16
C ARG A 20 -6.91 1.84 4.70
N LYS A 21 -6.90 2.02 6.03
CA LYS A 21 -6.13 3.09 6.68
C LYS A 21 -4.63 2.99 6.40
N ALA A 22 -4.05 1.79 6.51
CA ALA A 22 -2.63 1.57 6.24
C ALA A 22 -2.28 1.77 4.76
N ARG A 23 -3.16 1.35 3.84
CA ARG A 23 -3.02 1.59 2.40
C ARG A 23 -3.03 3.08 2.09
N ASP A 24 -3.99 3.81 2.66
CA ASP A 24 -4.13 5.25 2.43
C ASP A 24 -2.92 6.02 2.99
N GLN A 25 -2.36 5.55 4.11
CA GLN A 25 -1.10 6.07 4.64
C GLN A 25 0.08 5.84 3.70
N ASP A 26 0.24 4.63 3.14
CA ASP A 26 1.34 4.33 2.19
C ASP A 26 1.18 5.11 0.87
N LEU A 27 -0.06 5.28 0.38
CA LEU A 27 -0.36 6.12 -0.79
C LEU A 27 -0.04 7.59 -0.49
N SER A 28 -0.51 8.13 0.63
CA SER A 28 -0.24 9.51 1.02
C SER A 28 1.26 9.77 1.23
N ALA A 29 1.98 8.83 1.87
CA ALA A 29 3.41 8.94 2.10
C ALA A 29 4.22 8.97 0.79
N SER A 30 3.67 8.43 -0.31
CA SER A 30 4.33 8.36 -1.61
C SER A 30 3.76 9.33 -2.65
N ASP A 31 2.80 10.20 -2.29
CA ASP A 31 2.14 11.13 -3.21
C ASP A 31 3.10 12.16 -3.81
N TYR A 32 4.07 12.62 -3.01
CA TYR A 32 5.08 13.60 -3.46
C TYR A 32 5.85 13.11 -4.69
N ALA A 33 6.05 11.78 -4.81
CA ALA A 33 6.79 11.17 -5.90
C ALA A 33 5.96 11.03 -7.19
N ALA A 34 4.63 11.25 -7.13
CA ALA A 34 3.76 11.26 -8.31
C ALA A 34 3.78 12.61 -9.05
N MET A 35 4.40 13.64 -8.46
CA MET A 35 4.43 14.98 -9.05
C MET A 35 5.36 15.01 -10.29
N PRO A 36 4.97 15.68 -11.39
CA PRO A 36 5.77 15.70 -12.63
C PRO A 36 7.19 16.27 -12.48
N ASP A 37 7.38 17.17 -11.52
CA ASP A 37 8.63 17.84 -11.18
C ASP A 37 9.50 17.05 -10.19
N TYR A 38 8.99 15.94 -9.63
CA TYR A 38 9.78 15.11 -8.73
C TYR A 38 10.93 14.43 -9.50
N PRO A 39 12.21 14.63 -9.08
CA PRO A 39 13.37 14.11 -9.80
C PRO A 39 13.51 12.61 -9.61
N MET A 40 12.77 11.84 -10.40
CA MET A 40 12.78 10.38 -10.41
C MET A 40 13.42 9.85 -11.71
N LEU A 41 14.31 8.87 -11.57
CA LEU A 41 14.85 8.13 -12.71
C LEU A 41 13.71 7.44 -13.49
N GLU A 42 13.82 7.41 -14.82
CA GLU A 42 12.80 6.79 -15.68
C GLU A 42 12.57 5.31 -15.31
N SER A 43 13.64 4.59 -14.96
CA SER A 43 13.57 3.20 -14.50
C SER A 43 12.77 3.02 -13.20
N HIS A 44 12.72 4.04 -12.33
CA HIS A 44 11.97 4.00 -11.08
C HIS A 44 10.50 4.36 -11.26
N LYS A 45 10.13 5.09 -12.32
CA LYS A 45 8.73 5.50 -12.57
C LYS A 45 7.80 4.30 -12.73
N LEU A 46 8.24 3.28 -13.47
CA LEU A 46 7.47 2.05 -13.65
C LEU A 46 7.28 1.31 -12.32
N ILE A 47 8.36 1.15 -11.55
CA ILE A 47 8.33 0.50 -10.23
C ILE A 47 7.41 1.25 -9.26
N PHE A 48 7.47 2.57 -9.27
CA PHE A 48 6.61 3.44 -8.48
C PHE A 48 5.12 3.29 -8.85
N ALA A 49 4.81 3.32 -10.15
CA ALA A 49 3.46 3.14 -10.64
C ALA A 49 2.90 1.77 -10.26
N GLU A 50 3.69 0.71 -10.43
CA GLU A 50 3.33 -0.66 -10.06
C GLU A 50 3.12 -0.81 -8.55
N TYR A 51 4.01 -0.24 -7.72
CA TYR A 51 3.88 -0.25 -6.26
C TYR A 51 2.54 0.38 -5.83
N ARG A 52 2.22 1.56 -6.35
CA ARG A 52 0.97 2.26 -6.02
C ARG A 52 -0.26 1.56 -6.57
N GLN A 53 -0.17 0.92 -7.74
CA GLN A 53 -1.28 0.13 -8.26
C GLN A 53 -1.56 -1.06 -7.36
N LYS A 54 -0.53 -1.83 -6.98
CA LYS A 54 -0.66 -2.96 -6.04
C LYS A 54 -1.26 -2.56 -4.70
N LEU A 55 -0.96 -1.36 -4.19
CA LEU A 55 -1.62 -0.83 -2.99
C LEU A 55 -3.11 -0.60 -3.21
N ARG A 56 -3.51 -0.03 -4.35
CA ARG A 56 -4.92 0.24 -4.67
C ARG A 56 -5.72 -1.03 -4.86
N ASP A 57 -5.09 -2.06 -5.41
CA ASP A 57 -5.71 -3.36 -5.69
C ASP A 57 -5.92 -4.21 -4.42
N ILE A 58 -5.39 -3.81 -3.25
CA ILE A 58 -5.50 -4.55 -1.99
C ILE A 58 -6.94 -4.99 -1.65
N PRO A 59 -7.97 -4.13 -1.70
CA PRO A 59 -9.34 -4.52 -1.40
C PRO A 59 -9.94 -5.53 -2.39
N ASP A 60 -9.36 -5.63 -3.58
CA ASP A 60 -9.85 -6.51 -4.66
C ASP A 60 -9.15 -7.88 -4.65
N GLN A 61 -8.20 -8.12 -3.73
CA GLN A 61 -7.46 -9.38 -3.62
C GLN A 61 -8.29 -10.54 -3.02
N GLY A 62 -9.50 -10.27 -2.51
CA GLY A 62 -10.41 -11.27 -1.96
C GLY A 62 -11.12 -10.81 -0.69
N GLU A 63 -11.87 -11.72 -0.07
CA GLU A 63 -12.68 -11.41 1.12
C GLU A 63 -11.90 -11.59 2.45
N ASP A 64 -10.79 -12.32 2.43
CA ASP A 64 -9.96 -12.62 3.61
C ASP A 64 -8.91 -11.50 3.86
N PRO A 65 -9.06 -10.71 4.94
CA PRO A 65 -8.11 -9.66 5.26
C PRO A 65 -6.73 -10.19 5.70
N ASP A 66 -6.64 -11.43 6.20
CA ASP A 66 -5.37 -12.02 6.64
C ASP A 66 -4.52 -12.48 5.44
N ALA A 67 -5.16 -12.85 4.33
CA ALA A 67 -4.51 -13.31 3.10
C ALA A 67 -3.96 -12.20 2.20
N VAL A 68 -4.28 -10.93 2.48
CA VAL A 68 -3.84 -9.77 1.66
C VAL A 68 -2.32 -9.73 1.51
N LEU A 69 -1.88 -9.62 0.25
CA LEU A 69 -0.51 -9.42 -0.18
C LEU A 69 -0.20 -7.92 -0.23
N TRP A 70 0.79 -7.51 0.56
CA TRP A 70 1.24 -6.12 0.61
C TRP A 70 2.47 -5.93 -0.27
N PRO A 71 2.51 -4.93 -1.16
CA PRO A 71 3.69 -4.67 -1.96
C PRO A 71 4.83 -4.11 -1.10
N SER A 72 6.06 -4.52 -1.38
CA SER A 72 7.24 -3.96 -0.71
C SER A 72 7.45 -2.51 -1.15
N LYS A 73 7.70 -1.62 -0.19
CA LYS A 73 8.01 -0.21 -0.47
C LYS A 73 9.34 -0.15 -1.24
N PRO A 74 9.40 0.48 -2.42
CA PRO A 74 10.66 0.65 -3.14
C PRO A 74 11.67 1.48 -2.34
N ASP A 75 12.94 1.06 -2.35
CA ASP A 75 14.02 1.66 -1.54
C ASP A 75 14.32 3.14 -1.88
N PHE A 76 13.95 3.56 -3.10
CA PHE A 76 14.12 4.95 -3.54
C PHE A 76 13.01 5.90 -3.05
N LEU A 77 11.95 5.36 -2.43
CA LEU A 77 10.93 6.18 -1.76
C LEU A 77 11.36 6.44 -0.32
N LYS A 78 11.32 7.71 0.08
CA LYS A 78 11.63 8.15 1.44
C LYS A 78 10.49 7.77 2.38
#